data_AF-A0A7X1NCF9-F1
#
_entry.id   AF-A0A7X1NCF9-F1
#
_cell.length_a   1.000
_cell.length_b   1.000
_cell.length_c   1.000
_cell.angle_alpha   90.00
_cell.angle_beta   90.00
_cell.angle_gamma   90.00
#
_symmetry.space_group_name_H-M   'P 1'
#
loop_
_entity.id
_entity.type
_entity.pdbx_description
1 polymer ?
#
loop_
_entity_poly.entity_id
_entity_poly.type
_entity_poly.pdbx_seq_one_letter_code
_entity_poly.pdbx_strand_id
1 'polypeptide(L)'
;MPRARCRRRGRWQFGWLEGCSVETDDKGFIRTGSAVHAGYEDVDLTLETSVPGVFAIGDVRSGSTKRVAAAVGEGAAVVGQIHGVLRERQRLAGGLR
;
A
#
# COMPACT_ATOMS: atom_id res chain seq x y z
N MET A 1 -25.57 -8.66 -14.50
CA MET A 1 -25.48 -8.15 -13.12
C MET A 1 -24.68 -6.84 -13.12
N PRO A 2 -25.34 -5.66 -13.15
CA PRO A 2 -24.63 -4.38 -13.15
C PRO A 2 -24.08 -4.09 -11.75
N ARG A 3 -22.76 -4.05 -11.59
CA ARG A 3 -22.10 -3.71 -10.33
C ARG A 3 -22.42 -2.27 -9.94
N ALA A 4 -22.76 -2.09 -8.68
CA ALA A 4 -23.30 -0.87 -8.09
C ALA A 4 -22.47 0.39 -8.43
N ARG A 5 -23.11 1.34 -9.12
CA ARG A 5 -22.70 2.74 -9.14
C ARG A 5 -23.45 3.46 -8.02
N CYS A 6 -22.83 3.62 -6.85
CA CYS A 6 -23.29 4.60 -5.87
C CYS A 6 -22.45 5.88 -6.03
N ARG A 7 -22.85 6.72 -6.99
CA ARG A 7 -22.41 8.12 -7.11
C ARG A 7 -23.25 8.97 -6.15
N ARG A 8 -22.71 9.36 -4.99
CA ARG A 8 -23.20 10.52 -4.24
C ARG A 8 -21.98 11.24 -3.64
N ARG A 9 -21.53 12.32 -4.31
CA ARG A 9 -20.36 13.20 -4.03
C ARG A 9 -19.02 12.64 -4.53
N GLY A 10 -18.53 13.22 -5.63
CA GLY A 10 -17.39 12.74 -6.43
C GLY A 10 -15.99 12.92 -5.84
N ARG A 11 -15.75 12.44 -4.61
CA ARG A 11 -14.39 12.15 -4.12
C ARG A 11 -14.41 10.73 -3.53
N TRP A 12 -13.49 9.89 -3.97
CA TRP A 12 -13.35 8.52 -3.53
C TRP A 12 -13.09 8.42 -2.01
N GLN A 13 -13.10 7.19 -1.49
CA GLN A 13 -12.81 6.79 -0.11
C GLN A 13 -11.40 7.18 0.40
N PHE A 14 -10.64 7.96 -0.38
CA PHE A 14 -9.24 8.34 -0.17
C PHE A 14 -9.05 9.84 0.01
N GLY A 15 -10.14 10.63 0.19
CA GLY A 15 -10.01 12.05 0.51
C GLY A 15 -9.21 12.32 1.80
N TRP A 16 -9.06 11.32 2.66
CA TRP A 16 -8.20 11.38 3.85
C TRP A 16 -6.69 11.25 3.54
N LEU A 17 -6.31 10.84 2.33
CA LEU A 17 -4.90 10.82 1.87
C LEU A 17 -4.41 12.19 1.41
N GLU A 18 -5.27 13.21 1.37
CA GLU A 18 -4.87 14.57 1.04
C GLU A 18 -3.76 15.04 2.00
N GLY A 19 -2.58 15.34 1.44
CA GLY A 19 -1.38 15.74 2.19
C GLY A 19 -0.45 14.61 2.63
N CYS A 20 -0.78 13.34 2.36
CA CYS A 20 0.05 12.19 2.75
C CYS A 20 1.14 11.80 1.73
N SER A 21 1.18 12.42 0.54
CA SER A 21 2.13 12.09 -0.55
C SER A 21 2.10 10.62 -1.02
N VAL A 22 0.99 9.92 -0.79
CA VAL A 22 0.76 8.55 -1.27
C VAL A 22 0.29 8.59 -2.73
N GLU A 23 1.03 7.92 -3.61
CA GLU A 23 0.68 7.82 -5.02
C GLU A 23 -0.55 6.94 -5.25
N THR A 24 -1.42 7.39 -6.16
CA THR A 24 -2.60 6.64 -6.59
C THR A 24 -2.63 6.51 -8.12
N ASP A 25 -3.31 5.50 -8.63
CA ASP A 25 -3.58 5.35 -10.06
C ASP A 25 -4.66 6.34 -10.55
N ASP A 26 -4.95 6.35 -11.85
CA ASP A 26 -5.97 7.22 -12.46
C ASP A 26 -7.39 7.02 -11.91
N LYS A 27 -7.61 5.93 -11.16
CA LYS A 27 -8.89 5.60 -10.52
C LYS A 27 -8.89 5.94 -9.03
N GLY A 28 -7.77 6.44 -8.50
CA GLY A 28 -7.58 6.81 -7.10
C GLY A 28 -7.20 5.66 -6.18
N PHE A 29 -6.82 4.48 -6.69
CA PHE A 29 -6.33 3.38 -5.84
C PHE A 29 -4.84 3.50 -5.56
N ILE A 30 -4.41 3.15 -4.35
CA ILE A 30 -3.02 3.29 -3.89
C ILE A 30 -2.09 2.38 -4.71
N ARG A 31 -1.01 2.92 -5.25
CA ARG A 31 0.03 2.12 -5.92
C ARG A 31 0.99 1.55 -4.88
N THR A 32 1.45 0.31 -5.09
CA THR A 32 2.36 -0.38 -4.16
C THR A 32 3.48 -1.12 -4.88
N GLY A 33 4.54 -1.46 -4.14
CA GLY A 33 5.63 -2.31 -4.58
C GLY A 33 6.37 -1.76 -5.80
N SER A 34 6.67 -2.62 -6.77
CA SER A 34 7.45 -2.25 -7.97
C SER A 34 6.83 -1.10 -8.79
N ALA A 35 5.53 -0.84 -8.65
CA ALA A 35 4.87 0.27 -9.33
C ALA A 35 5.32 1.65 -8.83
N VAL A 36 5.85 1.74 -7.61
CA VAL A 36 6.32 2.97 -6.95
C VAL A 36 7.79 2.91 -6.52
N HIS A 37 8.40 1.72 -6.53
CA HIS A 37 9.81 1.50 -6.20
C HIS A 37 10.59 0.94 -7.40
N ALA A 38 10.51 1.58 -8.58
CA ALA A 38 11.25 1.11 -9.76
C ALA A 38 12.76 0.94 -9.45
N GLY A 39 13.33 -0.23 -9.76
CA GLY A 39 14.74 -0.56 -9.50
C GLY A 39 15.02 -1.28 -8.18
N TYR A 40 14.00 -1.48 -7.34
CA TYR A 40 14.07 -2.30 -6.14
C TYR A 40 13.56 -3.72 -6.46
N GLU A 41 14.39 -4.51 -7.15
CA GLU A 41 14.04 -5.90 -7.52
C GLU A 41 14.14 -6.89 -6.36
N ASP A 42 14.77 -6.49 -5.24
CA ASP A 42 15.19 -7.41 -4.16
C ASP A 42 14.62 -7.05 -2.77
N VAL A 43 13.49 -6.34 -2.73
CA VAL A 43 12.80 -6.03 -1.46
C VAL A 43 11.46 -6.73 -1.41
N ASP A 44 11.26 -7.49 -0.34
CA ASP A 44 10.00 -8.11 0.07
C ASP A 44 8.84 -7.10 0.28
N LEU A 45 9.03 -5.81 -0.02
CA LEU A 45 8.14 -4.67 0.21
C LEU A 45 7.06 -4.51 -0.87
N THR A 46 6.47 -5.62 -1.29
CA THR A 46 5.46 -5.67 -2.37
C THR A 46 4.17 -4.90 -2.07
N LEU A 47 3.90 -4.62 -0.79
CA LEU A 47 2.70 -3.92 -0.31
C LEU A 47 3.01 -2.50 0.19
N GLU A 48 4.27 -2.07 0.11
CA GLU A 48 4.68 -0.72 0.50
C GLU A 48 4.20 0.30 -0.54
N THR A 49 3.76 1.46 -0.07
CA THR A 49 3.31 2.58 -0.89
C THR A 49 4.50 3.46 -1.32
N SER A 50 4.27 4.50 -2.12
CA SER A 50 5.31 5.49 -2.44
C SER A 50 5.92 6.18 -1.21
N VAL A 51 5.29 6.09 -0.04
CA VAL A 51 5.80 6.61 1.23
C VAL A 51 6.51 5.47 2.00
N PRO A 52 7.83 5.57 2.25
CA PRO A 52 8.58 4.54 2.96
C PRO A 52 8.02 4.23 4.35
N GLY A 53 7.84 2.95 4.66
CA GLY A 53 7.26 2.43 5.89
C GLY A 53 5.73 2.47 5.95
N VAL A 54 5.05 2.95 4.91
CA VAL A 54 3.58 2.95 4.81
C VAL A 54 3.14 1.90 3.82
N PHE A 55 2.15 1.09 4.21
CA PHE A 55 1.70 -0.07 3.44
C PHE A 55 0.20 0.00 3.15
N ALA A 56 -0.22 -0.63 2.05
CA ALA A 56 -1.63 -0.73 1.67
C ALA A 56 -2.00 -2.16 1.26
N ILE A 57 -3.15 -2.64 1.76
CA ILE A 57 -3.65 -4.00 1.53
C ILE A 57 -5.13 -4.01 1.13
N GLY A 58 -5.56 -5.03 0.41
CA GLY A 58 -6.96 -5.24 0.06
C GLY A 58 -7.47 -4.24 -0.98
N ASP A 59 -8.75 -3.89 -0.91
CA ASP A 59 -9.44 -3.21 -2.00
C ASP A 59 -8.99 -1.76 -2.23
N VAL A 60 -8.18 -1.20 -1.32
CA VAL A 60 -7.66 0.16 -1.45
C VAL A 60 -6.50 0.27 -2.43
N ARG A 61 -5.77 -0.82 -2.68
CA ARG A 61 -4.61 -0.81 -3.59
C ARG A 61 -5.01 -1.09 -5.04
N SER A 62 -4.20 -0.56 -5.95
CA SER A 62 -4.29 -0.85 -7.38
C SER A 62 -3.94 -2.31 -7.65
N GLY A 63 -4.61 -2.91 -8.63
CA GLY A 63 -4.42 -4.34 -8.98
C GLY A 63 -4.99 -5.35 -7.97
N SER A 64 -5.70 -4.91 -6.91
CA SER A 64 -6.40 -5.83 -6.00
C SER A 64 -7.47 -6.64 -6.73
N THR A 65 -7.57 -7.93 -6.38
CA THR A 65 -8.57 -8.86 -6.93
C THR A 65 -10.00 -8.59 -6.44
N LYS A 66 -10.19 -7.63 -5.51
CA LYS A 66 -11.48 -7.28 -4.90
C LYS A 66 -12.16 -8.47 -4.20
N ARG A 67 -11.37 -9.27 -3.49
CA ARG A 67 -11.82 -10.46 -2.75
C ARG A 67 -11.36 -10.40 -1.30
N VAL A 68 -12.27 -10.70 -0.38
CA VAL A 68 -12.00 -10.74 1.07
C VAL A 68 -10.84 -11.68 1.40
N ALA A 69 -10.84 -12.90 0.86
CA ALA A 69 -9.77 -13.87 1.13
C ALA A 69 -8.38 -13.37 0.68
N ALA A 70 -8.30 -12.67 -0.46
CA ALA A 70 -7.05 -12.08 -0.92
C ALA A 70 -6.60 -10.94 -0.01
N ALA A 71 -7.52 -10.05 0.40
CA ALA A 71 -7.22 -8.98 1.35
C ALA A 71 -6.73 -9.51 2.70
N VAL A 72 -7.32 -10.61 3.19
CA VAL A 72 -6.87 -11.29 4.42
C VAL A 72 -5.46 -11.86 4.24
N GLY A 73 -5.19 -12.51 3.11
CA GLY A 73 -3.85 -13.02 2.80
C GLY A 73 -2.80 -11.90 2.72
N GLU A 74 -3.12 -10.78 2.08
CA GLU A 74 -2.26 -9.59 2.04
C GLU A 74 -2.04 -9.01 3.46
N GLY A 75 -3.07 -9.02 4.31
CA GLY A 75 -2.96 -8.60 5.70
C GLY A 75 -2.06 -9.49 6.55
N ALA A 76 -1.98 -10.79 6.27
CA ALA A 76 -1.00 -11.66 6.90
C ALA A 76 0.42 -11.39 6.36
N ALA A 77 0.56 -11.22 5.04
CA ALA A 77 1.85 -11.01 4.39
C ALA A 77 2.52 -9.69 4.79
N VAL A 78 1.75 -8.60 4.92
CA VAL A 78 2.30 -7.26 5.21
C VAL A 78 2.98 -7.18 6.57
N VAL A 79 2.61 -8.02 7.54
CA VAL A 79 3.25 -8.05 8.87
C VAL A 79 4.73 -8.42 8.77
N GLY A 80 5.09 -9.36 7.88
CA GLY A 80 6.48 -9.72 7.63
C GLY A 80 7.29 -8.55 7.08
N GLN A 81 6.70 -7.80 6.14
CA GLN A 81 7.30 -6.61 5.54
C GLN A 81 7.52 -5.50 6.57
N ILE A 82 6.51 -5.25 7.42
CA ILE A 82 6.60 -4.28 8.52
C ILE A 82 7.73 -4.66 9.48
N HIS A 83 7.82 -5.93 9.89
CA HIS A 83 8.93 -6.38 10.73
C HIS A 83 10.30 -6.17 10.07
N GLY A 84 10.41 -6.42 8.76
CA GLY A 84 11.63 -6.14 8.00
C GLY A 84 12.02 -4.66 8.07
N VAL A 85 11.10 -3.75 7.76
CA VAL A 85 11.33 -2.30 7.82
C VAL A 85 11.68 -1.84 9.23
N LEU A 86 10.95 -2.30 10.25
CA LEU A 86 11.22 -1.91 11.64
C LEU A 86 12.60 -2.37 12.11
N ARG A 87 13.03 -3.58 11.74
CA ARG A 87 14.39 -4.07 12.03
C ARG A 87 15.46 -3.21 11.37
N GLU A 88 15.29 -2.88 10.09
CA GLU A 88 16.27 -2.03 9.40
C GLU A 88 16.31 -0.61 9.98
N ARG A 89 15.15 -0.02 10.31
CA ARG A 89 15.09 1.29 10.96
C ARG A 89 15.77 1.30 12.33
N GLN A 90 15.60 0.23 13.12
CA GLN A 90 16.31 0.08 14.40
C GLN A 90 17.82 -0.06 14.19
N ARG A 91 18.25 -0.79 13.15
CA ARG A 91 19.67 -0.94 12.78
C ARG A 91 20.31 0.41 12.43
N LEU A 92 19.64 1.19 11.57
CA LEU A 92 20.10 2.52 11.16
C LEU A 92 20.13 3.50 12.35
N ALA A 93 19.12 3.47 13.22
CA ALA A 93 19.08 4.33 14.41
C ALA A 93 20.09 3.92 15.50
N GLY A 94 20.41 2.64 15.61
CA GLY A 94 21.38 2.10 16.56
C GLY A 94 22.83 2.31 16.14
N GLY A 95 23.11 2.35 14.83
CA GLY A 95 24.44 2.61 14.27
C GLY A 95 24.85 4.09 14.24
N LEU A 96 23.93 5.01 14.56
CA LEU A 96 24.19 6.45 14.65
C LEU A 96 24.58 6.90 16.07
N ARG A 97 24.96 5.96 16.94
CA ARG A 97 25.37 6.19 18.34
C ARG A 97 26.85 5.95 18.54
#